data_AF-A0A1F8B9L6-F1
#
_entry.id   AF-A0A1F8B9L6-F1
#
_cell.length_a   1.000
_cell.length_b   1.000
_cell.length_c   1.000
_cell.angle_alpha   90.00
_cell.angle_beta   90.00
_cell.angle_gamma   90.00
#
_symmetry.space_group_name_H-M   'P 1'
#
loop_
_entity.id
_entity.type
_entity.pdbx_description
1 polymer ?
#
loop_
_entity_poly.entity_id
_entity_poly.type
_entity_poly.pdbx_seq_one_letter_code
_entity_poly.pdbx_strand_id
1 'polypeptide(L)'
;MDDVKKMLRTIVNGQSAMKQELLSKIDSLDKKVEKGFTGVNKRLDTIGKSVAYLEDDAPTIGEFDKLEKRVSKLENRAIKN
;
A
#
# COMPACT_ATOMS: atom_id res chain seq x y z
N MET A 1 41.52 35.43 26.13
CA MET A 1 40.52 35.89 25.12
C MET A 1 40.62 35.13 23.80
N ASP A 2 41.83 34.76 23.34
CA ASP A 2 42.02 33.97 22.11
C ASP A 2 41.48 32.53 22.21
N ASP A 3 41.70 31.84 23.33
CA ASP A 3 41.24 30.46 23.52
C ASP A 3 39.72 30.33 23.52
N VAL A 4 39.02 31.30 24.12
CA VAL A 4 37.55 31.38 24.08
C VAL A 4 37.06 31.51 22.64
N LYS A 5 37.73 32.31 21.80
CA LYS A 5 37.39 32.43 20.37
C LYS A 5 37.62 31.13 19.61
N LYS A 6 38.69 30.39 19.90
CA LYS A 6 38.95 29.07 19.31
C LYS A 6 37.90 28.05 19.73
N MET A 7 37.55 27.99 21.02
CA MET A 7 36.50 27.11 21.53
C MET A 7 35.16 27.40 20.86
N LEU A 8 34.77 28.68 20.76
CA LEU A 8 33.54 29.08 20.07
C LEU A 8 33.54 28.65 18.60
N ARG A 9 34.66 28.83 17.89
CA ARG A 9 34.79 28.37 16.49
C ARG A 9 34.61 26.85 16.38
N THR A 10 35.24 26.08 17.27
CA THR A 10 35.09 24.62 17.28
C THR A 10 33.64 24.20 17.52
N ILE A 11 32.94 24.84 18.46
CA ILE A 11 31.52 24.58 18.74
C ILE A 11 30.65 24.88 17.52
N VAL A 12 30.84 26.06 16.90
CA VAL A 12 30.07 26.47 15.71
C VAL A 12 30.31 25.52 14.53
N ASN A 13 31.54 25.08 14.32
CA ASN A 13 31.87 24.11 13.28
C ASN A 13 31.21 22.74 13.56
N GLY A 14 31.25 22.27 14.81
CA GLY A 14 30.57 21.05 15.22
C GLY A 14 29.05 21.12 15.02
N GLN A 15 28.42 22.23 15.40
CA GLN A 15 26.99 22.45 15.16
C GLN A 15 26.63 22.49 13.67
N SER A 16 27.49 23.11 12.85
CA SER A 16 27.28 23.16 11.40
C SER A 16 27.36 21.78 10.76
N ALA A 17 28.33 20.96 11.15
CA ALA A 17 28.46 19.58 10.69
C ALA A 17 27.26 18.72 11.11
N MET A 18 26.84 18.80 12.37
CA MET A 18 25.65 18.09 12.86
C MET A 18 24.38 18.49 12.11
N LYS A 19 24.21 19.78 11.82
CA LYS A 19 23.06 20.28 11.04
C LYS A 19 23.07 19.69 9.63
N GLN A 20 24.22 19.64 8.96
CA GLN A 20 24.35 19.06 7.63
C GLN A 20 24.04 17.56 7.61
N GLU A 21 24.53 16.81 8.60
CA GLU A 21 24.23 15.38 8.72
C GLU A 21 22.73 15.14 8.96
N LEU A 22 22.11 15.95 9.83
CA LEU A 22 20.68 15.86 10.12
C LEU A 22 19.83 16.12 8.87
N LEU A 23 20.14 17.19 8.11
CA LEU A 23 19.46 17.49 6.85
C LEU A 23 19.59 16.33 5.86
N SER A 24 20.78 15.74 5.75
CA SER A 24 21.02 14.60 4.85
C SER A 24 20.20 13.36 5.26
N LYS A 25 20.04 13.10 6.57
CA LYS A 25 19.20 12.00 7.06
C LYS A 25 17.70 12.27 6.81
N ILE A 26 17.24 13.51 6.97
CA ILE A 26 15.86 13.91 6.67
C ILE A 26 15.56 13.68 5.18
N ASP A 27 16.43 14.16 4.27
CA ASP A 27 16.27 13.93 2.84
C ASP A 27 16.24 12.44 2.46
N SER A 28 17.04 11.62 3.17
CA SER A 28 17.04 10.16 2.98
C SER A 28 15.73 9.52 3.46
N LEU A 29 15.19 9.98 4.59
CA LEU A 29 13.91 9.53 5.12
C LEU A 29 12.75 9.90 4.20
N ASP A 30 12.71 11.13 3.70
CA ASP A 30 11.68 11.59 2.77
C ASP A 30 11.62 10.70 1.52
N LYS A 31 12.78 10.40 0.92
CA LYS A 31 12.88 9.49 -0.23
C LYS A 31 12.41 8.07 0.09
N LYS A 32 12.72 7.56 1.28
CA LYS A 32 12.27 6.22 1.70
C LYS A 32 10.76 6.17 1.90
N VAL A 33 10.20 7.21 2.50
CA VAL A 33 8.76 7.36 2.74
C VAL A 33 8.02 7.46 1.40
N GLU A 34 8.48 8.31 0.48
CA GLU A 34 7.90 8.46 -0.86
C GLU A 34 7.93 7.14 -1.64
N LYS A 35 9.06 6.43 -1.63
CA LYS A 35 9.19 5.10 -2.26
C LYS A 35 8.25 4.09 -1.62
N GLY A 36 8.10 4.12 -0.29
CA GLY A 36 7.18 3.26 0.45
C GLY A 36 5.73 3.46 0.01
N PHE A 37 5.25 4.71 -0.01
CA PHE A 37 3.90 5.05 -0.45
C PHE A 37 3.67 4.70 -1.93
N THR A 38 4.65 4.94 -2.80
CA THR A 38 4.56 4.54 -4.21
C THR A 38 4.37 3.03 -4.36
N GLY A 39 5.07 2.23 -3.56
CA GLY A 39 4.91 0.77 -3.55
C GLY A 39 3.54 0.32 -3.05
N VAL A 40 3.03 0.95 -2.00
CA VAL A 40 1.69 0.67 -1.46
C VAL A 40 0.61 1.03 -2.49
N ASN A 41 0.69 2.19 -3.12
CA ASN A 41 -0.28 2.63 -4.12
C ASN A 41 -0.36 1.65 -5.30
N LYS A 42 0.78 1.18 -5.82
CA LYS A 42 0.79 0.17 -6.90
C LYS A 42 0.12 -1.15 -6.49
N ARG A 43 0.30 -1.57 -5.23
CA ARG A 43 -0.37 -2.78 -4.70
C ARG A 43 -1.87 -2.56 -4.58
N LEU A 44 -2.30 -1.38 -4.11
CA LEU A 44 -3.71 -1.02 -4.05
C LEU A 44 -4.35 -0.98 -5.43
N ASP A 45 -3.68 -0.40 -6.43
CA ASP A 45 -4.17 -0.38 -7.82
C ASP A 45 -4.36 -1.81 -8.37
N THR A 46 -3.42 -2.69 -8.06
CA THR A 46 -3.46 -4.09 -8.49
C THR A 46 -4.61 -4.83 -7.83
N ILE A 47 -4.77 -4.68 -6.51
CA ILE A 47 -5.88 -5.27 -5.75
C ILE A 47 -7.21 -4.72 -6.25
N GLY A 48 -7.32 -3.41 -6.49
CA GLY A 48 -8.53 -2.79 -7.00
C GLY A 48 -8.97 -3.38 -8.34
N LYS A 49 -8.02 -3.62 -9.26
CA LYS A 49 -8.31 -4.33 -10.52
C LYS A 49 -8.75 -5.77 -10.30
N SER A 50 -8.05 -6.51 -9.44
CA SER A 50 -8.42 -7.90 -9.14
C SER A 50 -9.80 -8.00 -8.51
N VAL A 51 -10.17 -7.08 -7.63
CA VAL A 51 -11.51 -7.01 -7.02
C VAL A 51 -12.56 -6.73 -8.10
N ALA A 52 -12.33 -5.75 -8.98
CA ALA A 52 -13.25 -5.47 -10.09
C ALA A 52 -13.47 -6.69 -11.00
N TYR A 53 -12.40 -7.41 -11.37
CA TYR A 53 -12.56 -8.65 -12.14
C TYR A 53 -13.33 -9.74 -11.39
N LEU A 54 -13.11 -9.88 -10.09
CA LEU A 54 -13.87 -10.84 -9.28
C LEU A 54 -15.33 -10.43 -9.15
N GLU A 55 -15.63 -9.15 -9.05
CA GLU A 55 -17.00 -8.63 -9.01
C GLU A 55 -17.73 -8.87 -10.35
N ASP A 56 -17.02 -8.75 -11.48
CA ASP A 56 -17.58 -9.02 -12.82
C ASP A 56 -17.75 -10.53 -13.11
N ASP A 57 -16.81 -11.38 -12.67
CA ASP A 57 -16.81 -12.83 -12.96
C ASP A 57 -17.56 -13.67 -11.91
N ALA A 58 -17.89 -13.11 -10.74
CA ALA A 58 -18.62 -13.82 -9.71
C ALA A 58 -20.11 -13.90 -10.05
N PRO A 59 -20.73 -15.10 -10.03
CA PRO A 59 -22.16 -15.21 -10.21
C PRO A 59 -22.88 -14.46 -9.11
N THR A 60 -23.87 -13.66 -9.50
CA THR A 60 -24.73 -12.98 -8.54
C THR A 60 -25.59 -14.00 -7.78
N ILE A 61 -26.05 -13.63 -6.58
CA ILE A 61 -26.98 -14.46 -5.78
C ILE A 61 -28.22 -14.83 -6.62
N GLY A 62 -28.73 -13.90 -7.43
CA GLY A 62 -29.88 -14.15 -8.31
C GLY A 62 -29.60 -15.16 -9.44
N GLU A 63 -28.35 -15.27 -9.91
CA GLU A 63 -27.95 -16.31 -10.85
C GLU A 63 -27.85 -17.68 -10.19
N PHE A 64 -27.36 -17.74 -8.95
CA PHE A 64 -27.41 -18.96 -8.13
C PHE A 64 -28.85 -19.42 -7.88
N ASP A 65 -29.76 -18.53 -7.49
CA ASP A 65 -31.18 -18.88 -7.28
C ASP A 65 -31.84 -19.43 -8.55
N LYS A 66 -31.50 -18.87 -9.72
CA LYS A 66 -31.99 -19.36 -11.01
C LYS A 66 -31.42 -20.74 -11.32
N LEU A 67 -30.14 -20.97 -11.03
CA LEU A 67 -29.49 -22.25 -11.23
C LEU A 67 -30.10 -23.32 -10.32
N GLU A 68 -30.28 -23.03 -9.03
CA GLU A 68 -30.92 -23.91 -8.05
C GLU A 68 -32.30 -24.37 -8.53
N LYS A 69 -33.17 -23.42 -8.92
CA LYS A 69 -34.50 -23.74 -9.47
C LYS A 69 -34.44 -24.65 -10.71
N ARG A 70 -33.44 -24.48 -11.57
CA ARG A 70 -33.25 -25.33 -12.76
C ARG A 70 -32.79 -26.73 -12.38
N VAL A 71 -31.85 -26.84 -11.45
CA VAL A 71 -31.35 -28.11 -10.92
C VAL A 71 -32.47 -28.89 -10.23
N SER A 72 -33.23 -28.27 -9.32
CA SER A 72 -34.34 -28.95 -8.64
C SER A 72 -35.42 -29.45 -9.61
N LYS A 73 -35.67 -28.74 -10.72
CA LYS A 73 -36.60 -29.21 -11.77
C LYS A 73 -36.07 -30.44 -12.50
N LEU A 74 -34.76 -30.50 -12.78
CA LEU A 74 -34.13 -31.63 -13.44
C LEU A 74 -34.10 -32.86 -12.53
N GLU A 75 -33.73 -32.69 -11.26
CA GLU A 75 -33.73 -33.75 -10.26
C GLU A 75 -35.12 -34.38 -10.10
N ASN A 76 -36.15 -33.54 -9.95
CA ASN A 76 -37.53 -34.01 -9.88
C ASN A 76 -38.01 -34.77 -11.13
N ARG A 77 -37.46 -34.46 -12.31
CA ARG A 77 -37.76 -35.20 -13.55
C ARG A 77 -37.02 -36.54 -13.60
N ALA A 78 -35.77 -36.57 -13.15
CA ALA A 78 -34.96 -37.79 -13.12
C ALA A 78 -35.53 -38.83 -12.13
N ILE A 79 -36.14 -38.39 -11.03
CA ILE A 79 -36.77 -39.28 -10.02
C ILE A 79 -38.12 -39.83 -10.50
N LYS A 80 -38.81 -39.12 -11.41
CA LYS A 80 -40.15 -39.50 -11.91
C LYS A 80 -40.12 -40.40 -13.15
N ASN A 81 -38.94 -40.64 -13.73
CA ASN A 81 -38.71 -41.58 -14.83
C ASN A 81 -38.00 -42.82 -14.31
#